data_AF-A0A2V6GCG0-F1
#
_entry.id   AF-A0A2V6GCG0-F1
#
_cell.length_a   1.000
_cell.length_b   1.000
_cell.length_c   1.000
_cell.angle_alpha   90.00
_cell.angle_beta   90.00
_cell.angle_gamma   90.00
#
_symmetry.space_group_name_H-M   'P 1'
#
loop_
_entity.id
_entity.type
_entity.pdbx_description
1 polymer ?
#
loop_
_entity_poly.entity_id
_entity_poly.type
_entity_poly.pdbx_seq_one_letter_code
_entity_poly.pdbx_strand_id
1 'polypeptide(L)'
;MVLALSHFAPAQNKEPTADESIPIPEVEFDAHGELKLTASPNSSPNDFDFLVGKWKMHNRHLDKRLANCRTWTEFDSSDVNTKILNGAADMDTYSTTQFPGMGGKLFEGLTLRLFDPKTRLWSLYWIASNTGKIDPPVVGSFDQNG
;
A
#
# COMPACT_ATOMS: atom_id res chain seq x y z
N MET A 1 15.05 -6.78 30.79
CA MET A 1 14.16 -7.45 29.83
C MET A 1 12.98 -6.52 29.60
N VAL A 2 13.05 -5.66 28.58
CA VAL A 2 11.99 -4.67 28.30
C VAL A 2 11.02 -5.32 27.32
N LEU A 3 9.81 -5.65 27.78
CA LEU A 3 8.71 -6.03 26.90
C LEU A 3 8.24 -4.78 26.16
N ALA A 4 8.47 -4.73 24.85
CA ALA A 4 7.83 -3.74 23.99
C ALA A 4 6.35 -4.12 23.84
N LEU A 5 5.47 -3.35 24.48
CA LEU A 5 4.03 -3.41 24.26
C LEU A 5 3.73 -2.96 22.83
N SER A 6 3.42 -3.93 21.97
CA SER A 6 2.91 -3.66 20.62
C SER A 6 1.53 -3.04 20.75
N HIS A 7 1.40 -1.76 20.41
CA HIS A 7 0.09 -1.10 20.32
C HIS A 7 -0.59 -1.59 19.05
N PHE A 8 -1.58 -2.47 19.19
CA PHE A 8 -2.45 -2.84 18.09
C PHE A 8 -3.46 -1.69 17.88
N ALA A 9 -3.46 -1.08 16.69
CA ALA A 9 -4.55 -0.22 16.29
C ALA A 9 -5.81 -1.10 16.08
N PRO A 10 -6.98 -0.74 16.63
CA PRO A 10 -8.21 -1.50 16.39
C PRO A 10 -8.57 -1.45 14.91
N ALA A 11 -9.05 -2.57 14.37
CA ALA A 11 -9.53 -2.63 12.99
C ALA A 11 -10.67 -1.62 12.76
N GLN A 12 -10.63 -0.92 11.63
CA GLN A 12 -11.70 -0.01 11.24
C GLN A 12 -12.91 -0.81 10.76
N ASN A 13 -13.97 -0.85 11.58
CA ASN A 13 -15.19 -1.63 11.28
C ASN A 13 -16.14 -0.92 10.31
N LYS A 14 -16.01 0.41 10.13
CA LYS A 14 -16.85 1.20 9.24
C LYS A 14 -16.16 1.43 7.91
N GLU A 15 -16.84 1.11 6.82
CA GLU A 15 -16.36 1.38 5.45
C GLU A 15 -16.06 2.89 5.31
N PRO A 16 -14.84 3.26 4.87
CA PRO A 16 -14.53 4.63 4.50
C PRO A 16 -15.44 5.06 3.36
N THR A 17 -16.10 6.21 3.49
CA THR A 17 -16.77 6.88 2.37
C THR A 17 -15.77 7.81 1.71
N ALA A 18 -15.86 7.95 0.38
CA ALA A 18 -15.07 8.96 -0.32
C ALA A 18 -15.37 10.35 0.25
N ASP A 19 -14.32 11.15 0.46
CA ASP A 19 -14.49 12.54 0.82
C ASP A 19 -14.85 13.35 -0.44
N GLU A 20 -16.13 13.66 -0.59
CA GLU A 20 -16.64 14.42 -1.74
C GLU A 20 -16.14 15.88 -1.78
N SER A 21 -15.50 16.37 -0.70
CA SER A 21 -14.89 17.70 -0.68
C SER A 21 -13.55 17.76 -1.42
N ILE A 22 -12.93 16.61 -1.71
CA ILE A 22 -11.68 16.52 -2.45
C ILE A 22 -12.00 16.38 -3.95
N PRO A 23 -11.75 17.40 -4.78
CA PRO A 23 -11.99 17.28 -6.22
C PRO A 23 -11.01 16.29 -6.85
N ILE A 24 -11.48 15.53 -7.84
CA ILE A 24 -10.59 14.74 -8.69
C ILE A 24 -9.69 15.71 -9.46
N PRO A 25 -8.36 15.60 -9.36
CA PRO A 25 -7.45 16.53 -10.02
C PRO A 25 -7.53 16.41 -11.55
N GLU A 26 -7.37 17.54 -12.25
CA GLU A 26 -7.20 17.54 -13.70
C GLU A 26 -5.89 16.84 -14.10
N VAL A 27 -5.96 16.06 -15.17
CA VAL A 27 -4.87 15.22 -15.66
C VAL A 27 -4.19 15.91 -16.83
N GLU A 28 -2.89 16.13 -16.74
CA GLU A 28 -2.07 16.66 -17.84
C GLU A 28 -1.21 15.56 -18.46
N PHE A 29 -1.09 15.58 -19.79
CA PHE A 29 -0.19 14.70 -20.53
C PHE A 29 0.89 15.52 -21.23
N ASP A 30 2.09 14.99 -21.32
CA ASP A 30 3.18 15.62 -22.06
C ASP A 30 3.04 15.42 -23.59
N ALA A 31 4.02 15.93 -24.34
CA ALA A 31 4.02 15.82 -25.80
C ALA A 31 4.11 14.37 -26.33
N HIS A 32 4.47 13.41 -25.47
CA HIS A 32 4.54 11.98 -25.78
C HIS A 32 3.27 11.22 -25.35
N GLY A 33 2.30 11.91 -24.72
CA GLY A 33 1.09 11.30 -24.19
C GLY A 33 1.31 10.63 -22.83
N GLU A 34 2.44 10.91 -22.16
CA GLU A 34 2.72 10.39 -20.83
C GLU A 34 2.13 11.30 -19.75
N LEU A 35 1.65 10.69 -18.66
CA LEU A 35 1.09 11.43 -17.54
C LEU A 35 2.15 12.34 -16.90
N LYS A 36 1.86 13.63 -16.85
CA LYS A 36 2.73 14.60 -16.18
C LYS A 36 2.47 14.59 -14.68
N LEU A 37 3.35 13.92 -13.94
CA LEU A 37 3.31 13.87 -12.48
C LEU A 37 4.14 15.00 -11.88
N THR A 38 3.49 15.91 -11.16
CA THR A 38 4.17 16.93 -10.34
C THR A 38 3.92 16.62 -8.88
N ALA A 39 4.99 16.34 -8.13
CA ALA A 39 4.86 16.08 -6.71
C ALA A 39 4.38 17.33 -5.96
N SER A 40 3.56 17.11 -4.94
CA SER A 40 3.27 18.12 -3.92
C SER A 40 4.59 18.63 -3.31
N PRO A 41 4.71 19.91 -2.94
CA PRO A 41 5.83 20.47 -2.16
C PRO A 41 5.95 19.97 -0.72
N ASN A 42 4.98 19.19 -0.22
CA ASN A 42 4.99 18.64 1.15
C ASN A 42 5.43 17.17 1.23
N SER A 43 5.40 16.42 0.13
CA SER A 43 5.90 15.03 0.10
C SER A 43 7.36 14.91 0.59
N SER A 44 7.63 13.85 1.32
CA SER A 44 8.88 13.63 2.02
C SER A 44 9.27 12.15 2.07
N PRO A 45 10.55 11.83 2.35
CA PRO A 45 10.97 10.45 2.60
C PRO A 45 10.29 9.78 3.81
N ASN A 46 9.59 10.56 4.64
CA ASN A 46 8.95 10.10 5.86
C ASN A 46 7.44 9.84 5.69
N ASP A 47 6.90 10.04 4.49
CA ASP A 47 5.46 9.96 4.25
C ASP A 47 4.87 8.59 4.62
N PHE A 48 5.66 7.51 4.50
CA PHE A 48 5.27 6.13 4.86
C PHE A 48 5.77 5.67 6.24
N ASP A 49 6.32 6.55 7.08
CA ASP A 49 6.86 6.16 8.40
C ASP A 49 5.81 5.48 9.29
N PHE A 50 4.54 5.83 9.11
CA PHE A 50 3.43 5.24 9.85
C PHE A 50 3.21 3.76 9.57
N LEU A 51 3.76 3.21 8.47
CA LEU A 51 3.69 1.78 8.14
C LEU A 51 4.80 0.98 8.83
N VAL A 52 5.89 1.59 9.29
CA VAL A 52 7.06 0.86 9.81
C VAL A 52 6.68 0.08 11.07
N GLY A 53 6.89 -1.24 11.03
CA GLY A 53 6.57 -2.11 12.16
C GLY A 53 6.02 -3.47 11.74
N LYS A 54 5.31 -4.10 12.68
CA LYS A 54 4.67 -5.40 12.49
C LYS A 54 3.17 -5.24 12.66
N TRP A 55 2.41 -5.74 11.70
CA TRP A 55 0.97 -5.59 11.66
C TRP A 55 0.27 -6.94 11.59
N LYS A 56 -0.88 -7.00 12.24
CA LYS A 56 -1.90 -8.03 12.04
C LYS A 56 -3.09 -7.35 11.41
N MET A 57 -3.54 -7.85 10.28
CA MET A 57 -4.59 -7.21 9.48
C MET A 57 -5.74 -8.17 9.29
N HIS A 58 -6.95 -7.66 9.48
CA HIS A 58 -8.21 -8.33 9.17
C HIS A 58 -8.72 -7.81 7.83
N ASN A 59 -8.70 -8.67 6.81
CA ASN A 59 -9.02 -8.29 5.44
C ASN A 59 -10.43 -8.73 5.06
N ARG A 60 -11.00 -8.03 4.08
CA ARG A 60 -12.24 -8.41 3.39
C ARG A 60 -11.96 -8.49 1.89
N HIS A 61 -12.24 -9.63 1.27
CA HIS A 61 -12.10 -9.85 -0.17
C HIS A 61 -13.47 -9.98 -0.84
N LEU A 62 -13.73 -9.15 -1.86
CA LEU A 62 -14.95 -9.27 -2.66
C LEU A 62 -14.80 -10.46 -3.61
N ASP A 63 -15.65 -11.47 -3.44
CA ASP A 63 -15.48 -12.76 -4.13
C ASP A 63 -15.52 -12.65 -5.66
N LYS A 64 -16.27 -11.69 -6.19
CA LYS A 64 -16.34 -11.40 -7.64
C LYS A 64 -16.38 -9.91 -7.91
N ARG A 65 -15.37 -9.41 -8.62
CA ARG A 65 -15.31 -8.00 -9.06
C ARG A 65 -16.20 -7.80 -10.29
N LEU A 66 -16.83 -6.62 -10.38
CA LEU A 66 -17.65 -6.19 -11.53
C LEU A 66 -18.84 -7.13 -11.89
N ALA A 67 -19.29 -7.97 -10.95
CA ALA A 67 -20.35 -8.95 -11.16
C ALA A 67 -21.60 -8.68 -10.29
N ASN A 68 -21.79 -7.42 -9.86
CA ASN A 68 -22.80 -7.03 -8.85
C ASN A 68 -22.76 -7.92 -7.58
N CYS A 69 -21.59 -8.46 -7.25
CA CYS A 69 -21.39 -9.27 -6.06
C CYS A 69 -21.36 -8.36 -4.82
N ARG A 70 -21.97 -8.83 -3.73
CA ARG A 70 -21.96 -8.18 -2.41
C ARG A 70 -21.42 -9.11 -1.32
N THR A 71 -20.93 -10.28 -1.70
CA THR A 71 -20.39 -11.28 -0.79
C THR A 71 -18.92 -11.02 -0.54
N TRP A 72 -18.57 -10.92 0.74
CA TRP A 72 -17.21 -10.70 1.19
C TRP A 72 -16.71 -11.92 1.97
N THR A 73 -15.51 -12.36 1.65
CA THR A 73 -14.77 -13.34 2.44
C THR A 73 -13.78 -12.62 3.35
N GLU A 74 -13.86 -12.87 4.65
CA GLU A 74 -12.94 -12.30 5.64
C GLU A 74 -11.77 -13.26 5.89
N PHE A 75 -10.57 -12.72 6.12
CA PHE A 75 -9.38 -13.51 6.41
C PHE A 75 -8.27 -12.68 7.05
N ASP A 76 -7.40 -13.35 7.80
CA ASP A 76 -6.29 -12.70 8.49
C ASP A 76 -4.99 -12.72 7.69
N SER A 77 -4.14 -11.73 7.94
CA SER A 77 -2.79 -11.66 7.38
C SER A 77 -1.83 -10.96 8.34
N SER A 78 -0.54 -11.03 8.02
CA SER A 78 0.51 -10.31 8.73
C SER A 78 1.34 -9.51 7.74
N ASP A 79 1.83 -8.36 8.21
CA ASP A 79 2.76 -7.52 7.46
C ASP A 79 3.94 -7.13 8.34
N VAL A 80 5.12 -7.05 7.75
CA VAL A 80 6.31 -6.50 8.40
C VAL A 80 6.94 -5.49 7.47
N ASN A 81 6.86 -4.21 7.82
CA ASN A 81 7.46 -3.10 7.09
C ASN A 81 8.72 -2.60 7.80
N THR A 82 9.78 -2.36 7.03
CA THR A 82 11.06 -1.87 7.54
C THR A 82 11.64 -0.80 6.62
N LYS A 83 12.25 0.24 7.21
CA LYS A 83 13.05 1.22 6.48
C LYS A 83 14.35 0.59 5.96
N ILE A 84 14.68 0.90 4.73
CA ILE A 84 15.91 0.47 4.06
C ILE A 84 16.66 1.68 3.52
N LEU A 85 17.87 1.48 3.00
CA LEU A 85 18.69 2.55 2.40
C LEU A 85 18.86 3.78 3.31
N ASN A 86 19.13 3.54 4.60
CA ASN A 86 19.27 4.58 5.62
C ASN A 86 18.03 5.50 5.74
N GLY A 87 16.82 4.95 5.53
CA GLY A 87 15.55 5.67 5.66
C GLY A 87 15.01 6.27 4.36
N ALA A 88 15.76 6.23 3.26
CA ALA A 88 15.34 6.79 1.97
C ALA A 88 14.29 5.93 1.22
N ALA A 89 13.98 4.75 1.74
CA ALA A 89 13.04 3.81 1.17
C ALA A 89 12.47 2.92 2.28
N ASP A 90 11.36 2.25 2.00
CA ASP A 90 10.85 1.18 2.86
C ASP A 90 10.45 -0.04 2.04
N MET A 91 10.33 -1.16 2.73
CA MET A 91 9.91 -2.42 2.16
C MET A 91 9.06 -3.18 3.17
N ASP A 92 7.97 -3.78 2.71
CA ASP A 92 7.19 -4.74 3.51
C ASP A 92 7.15 -6.13 2.94
N THR A 93 6.89 -7.10 3.82
CA THR A 93 6.49 -8.44 3.44
C THR A 93 5.14 -8.78 4.05
N TYR A 94 4.17 -8.94 3.17
CA TYR A 94 2.84 -9.41 3.45
C TYR A 94 2.80 -10.95 3.43
N SER A 95 2.07 -11.56 4.35
CA SER A 95 1.90 -13.02 4.41
C SER A 95 0.53 -13.46 4.91
N THR A 96 -0.02 -14.52 4.31
CA THR A 96 -1.22 -15.21 4.79
C THR A 96 -1.31 -16.63 4.24
N THR A 97 -1.95 -17.54 4.98
CA THR A 97 -2.38 -18.86 4.48
C THR A 97 -3.89 -18.91 4.22
N GLN A 98 -4.62 -17.83 4.54
CA GLN A 98 -6.07 -17.77 4.49
C GLN A 98 -6.59 -17.05 3.24
N PHE A 99 -5.71 -16.73 2.29
CA PHE A 99 -6.11 -16.01 1.08
C PHE A 99 -7.17 -16.81 0.29
N PRO A 100 -8.32 -16.20 -0.07
CA PRO A 100 -9.39 -16.90 -0.78
C PRO A 100 -8.91 -17.52 -2.09
N GLY A 101 -9.31 -18.76 -2.35
CA GLY A 101 -8.93 -19.49 -3.57
C GLY A 101 -7.54 -20.15 -3.57
N MET A 102 -6.74 -19.99 -2.50
CA MET A 102 -5.38 -20.57 -2.41
C MET A 102 -5.33 -21.91 -1.68
N GLY A 103 -6.44 -22.39 -1.10
CA GLY A 103 -6.53 -23.71 -0.48
C GLY A 103 -5.57 -23.91 0.71
N GLY A 104 -5.35 -22.87 1.51
CA GLY A 104 -4.44 -22.95 2.67
C GLY A 104 -2.96 -22.77 2.35
N LYS A 105 -2.58 -22.62 1.07
CA LYS A 105 -1.19 -22.38 0.69
C LYS A 105 -0.73 -21.00 1.17
N LEU A 106 0.52 -20.91 1.61
CA LEU A 106 1.16 -19.64 1.94
C LEU A 106 1.20 -18.76 0.69
N PHE A 107 0.64 -17.57 0.83
CA PHE A 107 0.80 -16.47 -0.11
C PHE A 107 1.62 -15.38 0.57
N GLU A 108 2.69 -14.98 -0.10
CA GLU A 108 3.49 -13.83 0.28
C GLU A 108 3.45 -12.75 -0.81
N GLY A 109 3.56 -11.51 -0.38
CA GLY A 109 3.74 -10.36 -1.24
C GLY A 109 4.79 -9.43 -0.66
N LEU A 110 5.42 -8.65 -1.52
CA LEU A 110 6.42 -7.66 -1.14
C LEU A 110 6.10 -6.35 -1.82
N THR A 111 6.12 -5.28 -1.03
CA THR A 111 6.09 -3.91 -1.56
C THR A 111 7.46 -3.27 -1.36
N LEU A 112 8.05 -2.73 -2.42
CA LEU A 112 9.22 -1.86 -2.36
C LEU A 112 8.78 -0.42 -2.64
N ARG A 113 9.05 0.50 -1.69
CA ARG A 113 8.74 1.93 -1.83
C ARG A 113 10.03 2.74 -1.93
N LEU A 114 10.19 3.47 -3.01
CA LEU A 114 11.36 4.31 -3.27
C LEU A 114 10.96 5.77 -3.36
N PHE A 115 11.62 6.64 -2.61
CA PHE A 115 11.48 8.09 -2.74
C PHE A 115 12.61 8.65 -3.60
N ASP A 116 12.27 9.41 -4.64
CA ASP A 116 13.25 10.18 -5.41
C ASP A 116 13.33 11.61 -4.83
N PRO A 117 14.45 12.01 -4.20
CA PRO A 117 14.57 13.34 -3.61
C PRO A 117 14.60 14.49 -4.63
N LYS A 118 14.86 14.20 -5.91
CA LYS A 118 14.89 15.25 -6.96
C LYS A 118 13.47 15.59 -7.42
N THR A 119 12.67 14.57 -7.73
CA THR A 119 11.29 14.75 -8.18
C THR A 119 10.29 14.82 -7.04
N ARG A 120 10.69 14.35 -5.84
CA ARG A 120 9.87 14.17 -4.64
C ARG A 120 8.69 13.22 -4.85
N LEU A 121 8.83 12.29 -5.79
CA LEU A 121 7.85 11.26 -6.07
C LEU A 121 8.24 9.96 -5.35
N TRP A 122 7.21 9.28 -4.88
CA TRP A 122 7.27 7.89 -4.45
C TRP A 122 6.97 6.96 -5.63
N SER A 123 7.69 5.84 -5.71
CA SER A 123 7.39 4.71 -6.60
C SER A 123 7.19 3.44 -5.76
N LEU A 124 6.04 2.79 -5.92
CA LEU A 124 5.66 1.57 -5.21
C LEU A 124 5.64 0.39 -6.17
N TYR A 125 6.48 -0.61 -5.91
CA TYR A 125 6.59 -1.83 -6.71
C TYR A 125 6.03 -3.01 -5.93
N TRP A 126 5.07 -3.71 -6.52
CA TRP A 126 4.49 -4.92 -5.95
C TRP A 126 5.09 -6.18 -6.56
N ILE A 127 5.32 -7.19 -5.72
CA ILE A 127 5.79 -8.52 -6.11
C ILE A 127 4.91 -9.53 -5.40
N ALA A 128 4.23 -10.39 -6.18
CA ALA A 128 3.49 -11.52 -5.63
C ALA A 128 4.29 -12.82 -5.76
N SER A 129 4.35 -13.60 -4.69
CA SER A 129 5.05 -14.90 -4.62
C SER A 129 4.61 -15.91 -5.70
N ASN A 130 3.41 -15.76 -6.25
CA ASN A 130 2.85 -16.63 -7.29
C ASN A 130 3.11 -16.15 -8.73
N THR A 131 3.69 -14.97 -8.92
CA THR A 131 3.98 -14.42 -10.26
C THR A 131 5.48 -14.36 -10.57
N GLY A 132 6.32 -14.13 -9.55
CA GLY A 132 7.76 -13.97 -9.72
C GLY A 132 8.16 -12.76 -10.57
N LYS A 133 7.30 -11.73 -10.65
CA LYS A 133 7.53 -10.51 -11.44
C LYS A 133 7.35 -9.27 -10.56
N ILE A 134 8.03 -8.20 -10.96
CA ILE A 134 7.79 -6.86 -10.44
C ILE A 134 6.75 -6.21 -11.36
N ASP A 135 5.60 -5.84 -10.80
CA ASP A 135 4.59 -5.10 -11.54
C ASP A 135 5.05 -3.65 -11.81
N PRO A 136 4.54 -2.98 -12.85
CA PRO A 136 4.78 -1.55 -13.07
C PRO A 136 4.46 -0.74 -11.81
N PRO A 137 5.26 0.30 -11.49
CA PRO A 137 5.08 1.01 -10.24
C PRO A 137 3.83 1.87 -10.24
N VAL A 138 3.24 2.02 -9.07
CA VAL A 138 2.35 3.16 -8.79
C VAL A 138 3.23 4.33 -8.36
N VAL A 139 3.07 5.48 -9.02
CA VAL A 139 3.90 6.67 -8.77
C VAL A 139 3.02 7.82 -8.28
N GLY A 140 3.45 8.52 -7.23
CA GLY A 140 2.68 9.61 -6.63
C GLY A 140 3.43 10.36 -5.54
N SER A 141 2.73 11.20 -4.79
CA SER A 141 3.30 12.00 -3.68
C SER A 141 2.21 12.32 -2.66
N PHE A 142 2.57 12.51 -1.39
CA PHE A 142 1.64 12.99 -0.36
C PHE A 142 1.49 14.51 -0.42
N ASP A 143 0.28 14.99 -0.17
CA ASP A 143 0.01 16.41 0.03
C ASP A 143 -0.25 16.74 1.51
N GLN A 144 -0.79 17.92 1.78
CA GLN A 144 -1.08 18.38 3.15
C GLN A 144 -2.20 17.59 3.85
N ASN A 145 -3.03 16.87 3.10
CA ASN A 145 -4.16 16.09 3.59
C ASN A 145 -3.85 14.58 3.70
N GLY A 146 -2.64 14.17 3.34
CA GLY A 146 -2.23 12.76 3.23
C GLY A 146 -2.09 12.33 1.79
#